data_AF-A0A8J5KTG0-F1
#
_entry.id   AF-A0A8J5KTG0-F1
#
_cell.length_a   1.000
_cell.length_b   1.000
_cell.length_c   1.000
_cell.angle_alpha   90.00
_cell.angle_beta   90.00
_cell.angle_gamma   90.00
#
_symmetry.space_group_name_H-M   'P 1'
#
loop_
_entity.id
_entity.type
_entity.pdbx_description
1 polymer ?
#
loop_
_entity_poly.entity_id
_entity_poly.type
_entity_poly.pdbx_seq_one_letter_code
_entity_poly.pdbx_strand_id
1 'polypeptide(L)'
;MAPPSSCSAAENRPSNCCVTAAFSASPPTKFRSMEEIMRVALPAAPITGEYYVDLRCEECRSGDREEEMVLCDRCDRGYHFYCLRPIVVRVPSGTWFCPSCAGERSFERFPMVQTKIIDFFRIQMATDEKSRPSPDRKKRKRRSIVMSKKRRRLLPFNPTEDPARLLQQMGSLATALTAMNMEFSNDLNYLPTMVDRSCNQANLEIGGMQILPREGKEALELCKAMYKRGECPPLLVVFDPIEGFTVQADGFIKDMTLIAEYTGDVDYLKNREHDDCDSIMTLLLARDPSHSLVICPDNCGNVSRFISGINNHSRAGRKKQNVKCARYNVDGECRVLLVTCRDIYRGERLYYDYNGYEKEYPTHNFV
;
A
#
# COMPACT_ATOMS: atom_id res chain seq x y z
N MET A 1 60.37 36.34 -38.85
CA MET A 1 59.84 36.52 -40.22
C MET A 1 59.69 35.14 -40.83
N ALA A 2 58.45 34.68 -41.00
CA ALA A 2 58.16 33.39 -41.63
C ALA A 2 58.15 33.54 -43.16
N PRO A 3 58.47 32.46 -43.88
CA PRO A 3 57.74 32.12 -45.08
C PRO A 3 57.22 30.65 -45.06
N PRO A 4 56.23 30.31 -45.91
CA PRO A 4 55.47 29.05 -45.85
C PRO A 4 55.87 28.05 -46.96
N SER A 5 55.06 26.99 -47.11
CA SER A 5 55.02 25.91 -48.14
C SER A 5 55.66 24.60 -47.68
N SER A 6 55.13 23.39 -47.92
CA SER A 6 53.94 22.88 -48.62
C SER A 6 53.88 21.36 -48.36
N CYS A 7 52.69 20.76 -48.42
CA CYS A 7 52.47 19.31 -48.31
C CYS A 7 53.25 18.49 -49.35
N SER A 8 53.76 17.33 -48.95
CA SER A 8 53.89 16.15 -49.83
C SER A 8 53.84 14.86 -49.00
N ALA A 9 53.07 13.91 -49.50
CA ALA A 9 52.87 12.58 -48.94
C ALA A 9 53.99 11.63 -49.40
N ALA A 10 54.38 10.69 -48.54
CA ALA A 10 55.09 9.47 -48.94
C ALA A 10 54.81 8.32 -47.95
N GLU A 11 54.62 7.14 -48.52
CA GLU A 11 54.10 5.92 -47.94
C GLU A 11 55.14 5.05 -47.22
N ASN A 12 54.66 4.21 -46.29
CA ASN A 12 54.99 2.79 -46.06
C ASN A 12 56.44 2.31 -45.78
N ARG A 13 56.72 1.85 -44.53
CA ARG A 13 56.88 0.42 -44.11
C ARG A 13 57.52 0.27 -42.70
N PRO A 14 57.42 -0.93 -42.05
CA PRO A 14 57.11 -1.06 -40.62
C PRO A 14 58.33 -1.32 -39.73
N SER A 15 58.22 -0.94 -38.46
CA SER A 15 59.14 -1.31 -37.40
C SER A 15 58.48 -2.31 -36.43
N ASN A 16 59.06 -3.50 -36.38
CA ASN A 16 58.83 -4.53 -35.37
C ASN A 16 58.89 -3.92 -33.95
N CYS A 17 57.87 -4.19 -33.14
CA CYS A 17 58.00 -4.17 -31.69
C CYS A 17 57.33 -5.40 -31.09
N CYS A 18 58.11 -6.11 -30.31
CA CYS A 18 57.82 -7.39 -29.70
C CYS A 18 56.58 -7.33 -28.79
N VAL A 19 55.78 -8.39 -28.91
CA VAL A 19 54.71 -8.76 -27.99
C VAL A 19 55.35 -9.24 -26.68
N THR A 20 55.16 -8.49 -25.59
CA THR A 20 55.17 -9.06 -24.24
C THR A 20 53.79 -8.82 -23.65
N ALA A 21 52.95 -9.85 -23.72
CA ALA A 21 51.67 -9.87 -23.04
C ALA A 21 51.94 -9.87 -21.52
N ALA A 22 51.65 -8.74 -20.87
CA ALA A 22 51.56 -8.67 -19.43
C ALA A 22 50.30 -9.43 -19.01
N PHE A 23 50.47 -10.64 -18.48
CA PHE A 23 49.40 -11.32 -17.77
C PHE A 23 49.06 -10.51 -16.51
N SER A 24 47.94 -9.81 -16.54
CA SER A 24 47.33 -9.25 -15.33
C SER A 24 46.79 -10.41 -14.49
N ALA A 25 47.49 -10.73 -13.40
CA ALA A 25 46.98 -11.66 -12.40
C ALA A 25 45.74 -11.04 -11.75
N SER A 26 44.57 -11.64 -11.99
CA SER A 26 43.34 -11.33 -11.25
C SER A 26 43.52 -11.62 -9.76
N PRO A 27 42.94 -10.80 -8.86
CA PRO A 27 43.08 -10.98 -7.42
C PRO A 27 42.47 -12.33 -6.98
N PRO A 28 42.96 -12.92 -5.87
CA PRO A 28 42.48 -14.23 -5.43
C PRO A 28 40.99 -14.14 -5.10
N THR A 29 40.18 -14.86 -5.87
CA THR A 29 38.75 -15.02 -5.62
C THR A 29 38.58 -15.73 -4.28
N LYS A 30 38.07 -15.03 -3.26
CA LYS A 30 37.78 -15.59 -1.94
C LYS A 30 36.63 -16.61 -1.92
N PHE A 31 36.02 -16.91 -3.06
CA PHE A 31 34.87 -17.80 -3.17
C PHE A 31 35.14 -18.90 -4.21
N ARG A 32 34.84 -20.14 -3.83
CA ARG A 32 34.89 -21.32 -4.71
C ARG A 32 33.74 -21.27 -5.71
N SER A 33 33.93 -21.83 -6.90
CA SER A 33 32.86 -21.88 -7.90
C SER A 33 31.73 -22.81 -7.43
N MET A 34 30.50 -22.58 -7.92
CA MET A 34 29.36 -23.43 -7.56
C MET A 34 29.59 -24.90 -7.97
N GLU A 35 30.28 -25.12 -9.10
CA GLU A 35 30.67 -26.46 -9.56
C GLU A 35 31.64 -27.13 -8.59
N GLU A 36 32.61 -26.39 -8.06
CA GLU A 36 33.57 -26.89 -7.08
C GLU A 36 32.87 -27.19 -5.75
N ILE A 37 31.97 -26.31 -5.29
CA ILE A 37 31.15 -26.53 -4.08
C ILE A 37 30.32 -27.80 -4.21
N MET A 38 29.60 -27.97 -5.32
CA MET A 38 28.77 -29.16 -5.57
C MET A 38 29.60 -30.44 -5.70
N ARG A 39 30.86 -30.36 -6.13
CA ARG A 39 31.77 -31.51 -6.24
C ARG A 39 32.25 -32.03 -4.87
N VAL A 40 32.37 -31.16 -3.85
CA VAL A 40 32.81 -31.52 -2.50
C VAL A 40 31.69 -31.59 -1.46
N ALA A 41 30.52 -31.03 -1.75
CA ALA A 41 29.37 -31.08 -0.85
C ALA A 41 28.89 -32.53 -0.70
N LEU A 42 28.92 -33.03 0.54
CA LEU A 42 28.31 -34.31 0.89
C LEU A 42 26.81 -34.09 1.15
N PRO A 43 25.96 -35.09 0.84
CA PRO A 43 24.55 -35.04 1.23
C PRO A 43 24.47 -34.83 2.75
N ALA A 44 23.77 -33.78 3.17
CA ALA A 44 23.38 -33.67 4.57
C ALA A 44 22.53 -34.90 4.91
N ALA A 45 22.77 -35.52 6.07
CA ALA A 45 21.84 -36.52 6.57
C ALA A 45 20.42 -35.91 6.54
N PRO A 46 19.39 -36.66 6.10
CA PRO A 46 18.03 -36.15 6.12
C PRO A 46 17.76 -35.67 7.54
N ILE A 47 17.37 -34.40 7.68
CA ILE A 47 16.92 -33.86 8.96
C ILE A 47 15.66 -34.65 9.29
N THR A 48 15.80 -35.69 10.10
CA THR A 48 14.67 -36.42 10.67
C THR A 48 13.89 -35.40 11.50
N GLY A 49 12.56 -35.41 11.39
CA GLY A 49 11.66 -34.42 12.03
C GLY A 49 11.75 -34.31 13.56
N GLU A 50 12.68 -35.03 14.20
CA GLU A 50 12.96 -34.97 15.63
C GLU A 50 13.82 -33.75 16.06
N TYR A 51 14.27 -32.89 15.15
CA TYR A 51 15.10 -31.71 15.52
C TYR A 51 14.29 -30.48 15.97
N TYR A 52 12.99 -30.41 15.65
CA TYR A 52 12.13 -29.24 15.97
C TYR A 52 11.03 -29.52 17.00
N VAL A 53 11.04 -30.68 17.66
CA VAL A 53 9.94 -31.17 18.53
C VAL A 53 9.71 -30.36 19.81
N ASP A 54 10.51 -29.32 20.07
CA ASP A 54 10.40 -28.45 21.24
C ASP A 54 10.40 -26.95 20.89
N LEU A 55 10.16 -26.58 19.62
CA LEU A 55 10.02 -25.18 19.26
C LEU A 55 8.75 -24.58 19.90
N ARG A 56 8.94 -23.64 20.82
CA ARG A 56 7.86 -22.97 21.55
C ARG A 56 7.85 -21.49 21.25
N CYS A 57 6.65 -20.92 21.22
CA CYS A 57 6.50 -19.47 21.16
C CYS A 57 7.01 -18.83 22.45
N GLU A 58 7.85 -17.80 22.33
CA GLU A 58 8.37 -17.05 23.47
C GLU A 58 7.31 -16.27 24.26
N GLU A 59 6.18 -15.95 23.62
CA GLU A 59 5.11 -15.17 24.23
C GLU A 59 4.11 -16.06 24.99
N CYS A 60 3.52 -17.06 24.31
CA CYS A 60 2.48 -17.92 24.91
C CYS A 60 3.02 -19.21 25.53
N ARG A 61 4.31 -19.53 25.31
CA ARG A 61 5.00 -20.76 25.78
C ARG A 61 4.43 -22.07 25.21
N SER A 62 3.50 -22.00 24.26
CA SER A 62 2.96 -23.16 23.53
C SER A 62 3.76 -23.45 22.25
N GLY A 63 3.84 -24.73 21.89
CA GLY A 63 4.33 -25.21 20.59
C GLY A 63 3.20 -25.58 19.61
N ASP A 64 1.92 -25.39 20.00
CA ASP A 64 0.78 -25.64 19.11
C ASP A 64 0.81 -24.69 17.91
N ARG A 65 0.26 -25.09 16.76
CA ARG A 65 0.22 -24.26 15.53
C ARG A 65 1.61 -23.78 15.09
N GLU A 66 2.53 -24.73 14.97
CA GLU A 66 3.89 -24.48 14.50
C GLU A 66 3.92 -23.80 13.11
N GLU A 67 2.92 -24.08 12.28
CA GLU A 67 2.72 -23.49 10.95
C GLU A 67 2.39 -21.98 10.99
N GLU A 68 1.94 -21.46 12.13
CA GLU A 68 1.66 -20.03 12.35
C GLU A 68 2.80 -19.33 13.11
N MET A 69 4.02 -19.90 13.07
CA MET A 69 5.20 -19.40 13.80
C MET A 69 6.28 -18.83 12.87
N VAL A 70 6.91 -17.74 13.27
CA VAL A 70 8.13 -17.18 12.65
C VAL A 70 9.31 -17.32 13.59
N LEU A 71 10.49 -17.59 13.03
CA LEU A 71 11.77 -17.61 13.75
C LEU A 71 12.52 -16.29 13.57
N CYS A 72 13.16 -15.83 14.64
CA CYS A 72 14.05 -14.67 14.58
C CYS A 72 15.38 -15.03 13.89
N ASP A 73 15.76 -14.33 12.82
CA ASP A 73 17.01 -14.58 12.09
C ASP A 73 18.29 -14.30 12.87
N ARG A 74 18.18 -13.76 14.09
CA ARG A 74 19.33 -13.48 14.99
C ARG A 74 19.46 -14.47 16.14
N CYS A 75 18.35 -14.93 16.70
CA CYS A 75 18.37 -15.70 17.95
C CYS A 75 17.58 -17.01 17.88
N ASP A 76 17.03 -17.34 16.71
CA ASP A 76 16.29 -18.56 16.39
C ASP A 76 15.07 -18.83 17.29
N ARG A 77 14.64 -17.85 18.08
CA ARG A 77 13.46 -17.96 18.93
C ARG A 77 12.18 -17.84 18.10
N GLY A 78 11.21 -18.71 18.42
CA GLY A 78 9.93 -18.78 17.74
C GLY A 78 8.86 -17.86 18.33
N TYR A 79 8.01 -17.31 17.47
CA TYR A 79 6.87 -16.46 17.82
C TYR A 79 5.68 -16.77 16.93
N HIS A 80 4.50 -17.03 17.51
CA HIS A 80 3.28 -17.09 16.70
C HIS A 80 2.95 -15.73 16.10
N PHE A 81 2.45 -15.69 14.87
CA PHE A 81 2.10 -14.43 14.21
C PHE A 81 1.08 -13.61 15.02
N TYR A 82 0.14 -14.30 15.68
CA TYR A 82 -0.89 -13.70 16.54
C TYR A 82 -0.42 -13.34 17.95
N CYS A 83 0.75 -13.84 18.37
CA CYS A 83 1.39 -13.44 19.62
C CYS A 83 2.22 -12.16 19.45
N LEU A 84 2.62 -11.82 18.23
CA LEU A 84 3.36 -10.60 17.94
C LEU A 84 2.51 -9.35 18.11
N ARG A 85 3.17 -8.24 18.48
CA ARG A 85 2.55 -6.93 18.66
C ARG A 85 3.38 -5.87 17.92
N PRO A 86 2.84 -5.22 16.86
CA PRO A 86 1.53 -5.47 16.23
C PRO A 86 1.35 -6.90 15.70
N ILE A 87 0.09 -7.34 15.59
CA ILE A 87 -0.25 -8.67 15.06
C ILE A 87 0.27 -8.79 13.63
N VAL A 88 0.99 -9.88 13.36
CA VAL A 88 1.45 -10.25 12.03
C VAL A 88 0.49 -11.29 11.46
N VAL A 89 0.22 -11.26 10.17
CA VAL A 89 -0.77 -12.15 9.52
C VAL A 89 -0.14 -13.21 8.62
N ARG A 90 1.12 -13.01 8.22
CA ARG A 90 1.89 -13.90 7.36
C ARG A 90 3.39 -13.72 7.62
N VAL A 91 4.20 -14.68 7.16
CA VAL A 91 5.66 -14.60 7.29
C VAL A 91 6.17 -13.40 6.47
N PRO A 92 6.95 -12.48 7.07
CA PRO A 92 7.57 -11.37 6.34
C PRO A 92 8.58 -11.88 5.31
N SER A 93 8.73 -11.17 4.21
CA SER A 93 9.77 -11.41 3.22
C SER A 93 11.09 -10.79 3.71
N GLY A 94 12.20 -11.44 3.37
CA GLY A 94 13.52 -11.01 3.85
C GLY A 94 13.75 -11.33 5.32
N THR A 95 14.58 -10.51 5.98
CA THR A 95 15.00 -10.79 7.35
C THR A 95 14.01 -10.27 8.39
N TRP A 96 13.67 -11.11 9.35
CA TRP A 96 12.82 -10.76 10.48
C TRP A 96 13.55 -10.91 11.81
N PHE A 97 13.42 -9.88 12.65
CA PHE A 97 13.96 -9.86 14.00
C PHE A 97 12.85 -9.72 15.03
N CYS A 98 12.91 -10.56 16.08
CA CYS A 98 11.98 -10.46 17.20
C CYS A 98 12.13 -9.13 17.97
N PRO A 99 11.14 -8.74 18.79
CA PRO A 99 11.18 -7.48 19.54
C PRO A 99 12.47 -7.27 20.33
N SER A 100 13.01 -8.32 20.94
CA SER A 100 14.26 -8.26 21.70
C SER A 100 15.50 -8.03 20.83
N CYS A 101 15.48 -8.45 19.57
CA CYS A 101 16.60 -8.30 18.64
C CYS A 101 16.49 -7.05 17.76
N ALA A 102 15.27 -6.61 17.46
CA ALA A 102 14.98 -5.41 16.67
C ALA A 102 15.22 -4.11 17.46
N GLY A 103 15.14 -4.16 18.79
CA GLY A 103 15.20 -2.97 19.65
C GLY A 103 13.84 -2.25 19.74
N GLU A 104 13.81 -1.13 20.45
CA GLU A 104 12.59 -0.34 20.61
C GLU A 104 12.19 0.31 19.29
N ARG A 105 11.01 -0.08 18.76
CA ARG A 105 10.45 0.51 17.55
C ARG A 105 9.93 1.91 17.86
N SER A 106 10.81 2.91 17.82
CA SER A 106 10.38 4.31 17.76
C SER A 106 10.41 4.76 16.30
N PHE A 107 9.27 5.21 15.79
CA PHE A 107 9.20 5.93 14.52
C PHE A 107 9.20 7.42 14.83
N GLU A 108 10.06 8.16 14.13
CA GLU A 108 10.10 9.61 14.25
C GLU A 108 8.81 10.21 13.69
N ARG A 109 8.22 11.15 14.43
CA ARG A 109 7.06 11.88 13.94
C ARG A 109 7.46 12.71 12.74
N PHE A 110 6.63 12.69 11.71
CA PHE A 110 6.83 13.59 10.58
C PHE A 110 6.82 15.04 11.07
N PRO A 111 7.72 15.91 10.58
CA PRO A 111 7.76 17.29 11.03
C PRO A 111 6.44 18.02 10.74
N MET A 112 5.81 18.60 11.77
CA MET A 112 4.54 19.35 11.65
C MET A 112 4.78 20.76 11.09
N VAL A 113 5.43 20.84 9.94
CA VAL A 113 5.77 22.07 9.24
C VAL A 113 5.00 22.09 7.92
N GLN A 114 4.23 23.15 7.69
CA GLN A 114 3.32 23.26 6.54
C GLN A 114 4.03 23.04 5.19
N THR A 115 5.22 23.60 4.99
CA THR A 115 5.98 23.42 3.75
C THR A 115 6.37 21.97 3.50
N LYS A 116 6.77 21.24 4.55
CA LYS A 116 7.11 19.81 4.45
C LYS A 116 5.88 18.96 4.13
N ILE A 117 4.71 19.31 4.67
CA ILE A 117 3.45 18.64 4.35
C ILE A 117 3.03 18.93 2.91
N ILE A 118 3.11 20.20 2.47
CA ILE A 118 2.79 20.58 1.07
C ILE A 118 3.64 19.78 0.09
N ASP A 119 4.95 19.70 0.35
CA ASP A 119 5.90 18.95 -0.47
C ASP A 119 5.58 17.44 -0.47
N PHE A 120 5.42 16.84 0.71
CA PHE A 120 5.13 15.42 0.89
C PHE A 120 3.86 14.98 0.14
N PHE A 121 2.79 15.77 0.21
CA PHE A 121 1.50 15.47 -0.44
C PHE A 121 1.35 16.09 -1.83
N ARG A 122 2.40 16.75 -2.36
CA ARG A 122 2.40 17.43 -3.67
C ARG A 122 1.21 18.39 -3.83
N ILE A 123 0.89 19.15 -2.77
CA ILE A 123 -0.27 20.02 -2.71
C ILE A 123 -0.09 21.19 -3.68
N GLN A 124 -1.08 21.37 -4.55
CA GLN A 124 -1.15 22.49 -5.48
C GLN A 124 -1.65 23.72 -4.73
N MET A 125 -0.73 24.64 -4.42
CA MET A 125 -1.08 25.97 -3.95
C MET A 125 -1.78 26.71 -5.10
N ALA A 126 -3.02 27.11 -4.89
CA ALA A 126 -3.74 27.90 -5.87
C ALA A 126 -3.06 29.27 -6.01
N THR A 127 -2.35 29.50 -7.12
CA THR A 127 -2.08 30.85 -7.59
C THR A 127 -3.41 31.42 -8.10
N ASP A 128 -3.91 32.43 -7.40
CA ASP A 128 -5.03 33.32 -7.73
C ASP A 128 -6.48 32.92 -7.38
N GLU A 129 -7.16 33.93 -6.81
CA GLU A 129 -8.49 34.02 -6.19
C GLU A 129 -9.72 33.70 -7.08
N LYS A 130 -9.65 32.84 -8.10
CA LYS A 130 -10.79 32.64 -9.02
C LYS A 130 -11.31 31.21 -9.14
N SER A 131 -11.51 30.51 -8.02
CA SER A 131 -12.29 29.25 -8.05
C SER A 131 -12.89 28.80 -6.70
N ARG A 132 -13.25 29.72 -5.79
CA ARG A 132 -14.23 29.36 -4.75
C ARG A 132 -15.62 29.36 -5.38
N PRO A 133 -16.37 28.24 -5.41
CA PRO A 133 -17.78 28.29 -5.73
C PRO A 133 -18.46 29.13 -4.65
N SER A 134 -19.18 30.19 -5.03
CA SER A 134 -19.95 30.99 -4.07
C SER A 134 -20.95 30.09 -3.35
N PRO A 135 -21.22 30.28 -2.04
CA PRO A 135 -22.31 29.59 -1.38
C PRO A 135 -23.63 29.99 -2.04
N ASP A 136 -24.14 29.09 -2.87
CA ASP A 136 -25.36 29.27 -3.63
C ASP A 136 -26.52 29.53 -2.65
N ARG A 137 -27.00 30.77 -2.60
CA ARG A 137 -28.18 31.17 -1.84
C ARG A 137 -29.35 30.33 -2.36
N LYS A 138 -29.69 29.26 -1.62
CA LYS A 138 -30.82 28.36 -1.90
C LYS A 138 -32.11 29.16 -2.18
N LYS A 139 -32.41 29.41 -3.46
CA LYS A 139 -33.77 29.73 -3.90
C LYS A 139 -34.60 28.46 -3.71
N ARG A 140 -35.40 28.46 -2.65
CA ARG A 140 -36.35 27.40 -2.27
C ARG A 140 -37.41 27.25 -3.37
N LYS A 141 -37.13 26.50 -4.43
CA LYS A 141 -38.17 25.99 -5.34
C LYS A 141 -38.98 24.94 -4.57
N ARG A 142 -40.25 25.22 -4.32
CA ARG A 142 -41.24 24.24 -3.86
C ARG A 142 -41.25 23.07 -4.86
N ARG A 143 -40.75 21.90 -4.44
CA ARG A 143 -40.92 20.65 -5.19
C ARG A 143 -42.22 19.99 -4.75
N SER A 144 -42.97 19.50 -5.72
CA SER A 144 -44.16 18.68 -5.53
C SER A 144 -43.82 17.44 -4.70
N ILE A 145 -44.77 17.04 -3.85
CA ILE A 145 -44.71 15.81 -3.05
C ILE A 145 -44.91 14.64 -4.02
N VAL A 146 -43.80 14.15 -4.58
CA VAL A 146 -43.71 12.80 -5.12
C VAL A 146 -42.61 12.14 -4.31
N MET A 147 -42.98 11.13 -3.53
CA MET A 147 -42.04 10.35 -2.71
C MET A 147 -41.13 9.51 -3.62
N SER A 148 -40.13 10.14 -4.23
CA SER A 148 -39.01 9.40 -4.79
C SER A 148 -38.26 8.76 -3.61
N LYS A 149 -38.19 7.43 -3.60
CA LYS A 149 -37.35 6.69 -2.66
C LYS A 149 -35.96 7.36 -2.66
N LYS A 150 -35.51 7.90 -1.52
CA LYS A 150 -34.19 8.51 -1.37
C LYS A 150 -33.14 7.49 -1.81
N ARG A 151 -32.66 7.57 -3.06
CA ARG A 151 -31.52 6.77 -3.50
C ARG A 151 -30.35 7.09 -2.56
N ARG A 152 -29.74 6.06 -1.99
CA ARG A 152 -28.45 6.18 -1.31
C ARG A 152 -27.44 6.62 -2.36
N ARG A 153 -26.88 7.82 -2.19
CA ARG A 153 -25.95 8.47 -3.14
C ARG A 153 -24.61 8.60 -2.46
N LEU A 154 -23.53 8.38 -3.19
CA LEU A 154 -22.19 8.67 -2.70
C LEU A 154 -22.06 10.16 -2.39
N LEU A 155 -21.48 10.49 -1.25
CA LEU A 155 -21.25 11.85 -0.79
C LEU A 155 -19.75 12.12 -0.76
N PRO A 156 -19.30 13.33 -1.14
CA PRO A 156 -17.93 13.74 -0.86
C PRO A 156 -17.71 13.85 0.66
N PHE A 157 -16.46 13.76 1.11
CA PHE A 157 -16.12 14.07 2.50
C PHE A 157 -16.23 15.57 2.76
N ASN A 158 -16.41 15.93 4.03
CA ASN A 158 -16.34 17.32 4.49
C ASN A 158 -15.01 17.51 5.24
N PRO A 159 -14.09 18.36 4.75
CA PRO A 159 -12.78 18.50 5.35
C PRO A 159 -12.88 19.29 6.66
N THR A 160 -11.83 19.18 7.48
CA THR A 160 -11.74 19.94 8.73
C THR A 160 -11.51 21.42 8.42
N GLU A 161 -12.31 22.31 9.02
CA GLU A 161 -12.19 23.76 8.79
C GLU A 161 -10.95 24.37 9.46
N ASP A 162 -10.55 23.84 10.63
CA ASP A 162 -9.37 24.30 11.36
C ASP A 162 -8.07 23.89 10.63
N PRO A 163 -7.27 24.84 10.11
CA PRO A 163 -6.04 24.54 9.37
C PRO A 163 -5.00 23.80 10.23
N ALA A 164 -4.92 24.09 11.53
CA ALA A 164 -3.97 23.43 12.42
C ALA A 164 -4.34 21.95 12.60
N ARG A 165 -5.64 21.65 12.71
CA ARG A 165 -6.13 20.28 12.80
C ARG A 165 -5.98 19.53 11.48
N LEU A 166 -6.24 20.18 10.35
CA LEU A 166 -6.02 19.61 9.02
C LEU A 166 -4.54 19.24 8.82
N LEU A 167 -3.61 20.11 9.26
CA LEU A 167 -2.17 19.83 9.23
C LEU A 167 -1.81 18.62 10.09
N GLN A 168 -2.42 18.46 11.27
CA GLN A 168 -2.24 17.27 12.11
C GLN A 168 -2.75 15.99 11.45
N GLN A 169 -3.90 16.05 10.76
CA GLN A 169 -4.47 14.92 10.02
C GLN A 169 -3.52 14.43 8.93
N MET A 170 -3.06 15.34 8.07
CA MET A 170 -2.08 15.04 7.02
C MET A 170 -0.75 14.57 7.62
N GLY A 171 -0.29 15.21 8.69
CA GLY A 171 0.93 14.87 9.40
C GLY A 171 0.95 13.46 9.98
N SER A 172 -0.20 13.01 10.49
CA SER A 172 -0.35 11.64 11.00
C SER A 172 -0.19 10.60 9.90
N LEU A 173 -0.76 10.84 8.71
CA LEU A 173 -0.59 9.98 7.55
C LEU A 173 0.86 10.00 7.03
N ALA A 174 1.49 11.17 6.95
CA ALA A 174 2.89 11.29 6.55
C ALA A 174 3.83 10.51 7.49
N THR A 175 3.56 10.57 8.81
CA THR A 175 4.30 9.80 9.81
C THR A 175 4.20 8.30 9.55
N ALA A 176 2.99 7.79 9.31
CA ALA A 176 2.77 6.36 9.06
C ALA A 176 3.43 5.90 7.75
N LEU A 177 3.28 6.67 6.66
CA LEU A 177 3.91 6.36 5.38
C LEU A 177 5.44 6.39 5.48
N THR A 178 6.03 7.39 6.14
CA THR A 178 7.49 7.45 6.38
C THR A 178 7.97 6.29 7.23
N ALA A 179 7.23 5.91 8.28
CA ALA A 179 7.58 4.76 9.12
C ALA A 179 7.57 3.43 8.35
N MET A 180 6.79 3.33 7.28
CA MET A 180 6.73 2.18 6.37
C MET A 180 7.60 2.33 5.12
N ASN A 181 8.41 3.39 5.03
CA ASN A 181 9.22 3.71 3.86
C ASN A 181 8.40 3.77 2.55
N MET A 182 7.22 4.37 2.61
CA MET A 182 6.28 4.48 1.49
C MET A 182 6.18 5.90 0.94
N GLU A 183 6.02 6.00 -0.37
CA GLU A 183 5.61 7.24 -1.04
C GLU A 183 4.09 7.45 -0.96
N PHE A 184 3.67 8.72 -0.86
CA PHE A 184 2.26 9.06 -0.95
C PHE A 184 1.76 9.00 -2.40
N SER A 185 0.66 8.28 -2.64
CA SER A 185 -0.09 8.29 -3.90
C SER A 185 -1.59 8.17 -3.68
N ASN A 186 -2.36 9.08 -4.27
CA ASN A 186 -3.83 9.05 -4.30
C ASN A 186 -4.38 8.50 -5.63
N ASP A 187 -3.53 7.90 -6.45
CA ASP A 187 -3.90 7.32 -7.74
C ASP A 187 -3.38 5.87 -7.84
N LEU A 188 -4.04 5.08 -8.70
CA LEU A 188 -3.51 3.79 -9.13
C LEU A 188 -2.26 4.03 -9.98
N ASN A 189 -1.14 3.41 -9.59
CA ASN A 189 0.12 3.54 -10.28
C ASN A 189 0.37 2.34 -11.19
N TYR A 190 0.79 2.59 -12.42
CA TYR A 190 1.07 1.55 -13.41
C TYR A 190 2.54 1.66 -13.81
N LEU A 191 3.36 0.74 -13.31
CA LEU A 191 4.77 0.66 -13.70
C LEU A 191 4.86 -0.17 -15.00
N PRO A 192 5.41 0.37 -16.10
CA PRO A 192 5.49 -0.36 -17.37
C PRO A 192 6.21 -1.70 -17.31
N THR A 193 7.08 -1.88 -16.31
CA THR A 193 7.79 -3.13 -16.03
C THR A 193 6.90 -4.19 -15.38
N MET A 194 5.74 -3.82 -14.85
CA MET A 194 4.82 -4.68 -14.10
C MET A 194 3.52 -4.89 -14.88
N VAL A 195 2.81 -3.80 -15.19
CA VAL A 195 1.51 -3.86 -15.87
C VAL A 195 1.22 -2.55 -16.60
N ASP A 196 0.66 -2.67 -17.81
CA ASP A 196 0.18 -1.52 -18.57
C ASP A 196 -1.22 -1.11 -18.11
N ARG A 197 -1.48 0.20 -18.06
CA ARG A 197 -2.80 0.72 -17.67
C ARG A 197 -3.94 0.18 -18.52
N SER A 198 -3.68 -0.11 -19.80
CA SER A 198 -4.66 -0.70 -20.72
C SER A 198 -5.13 -2.10 -20.30
N CYS A 199 -4.45 -2.77 -19.36
CA CYS A 199 -4.89 -4.05 -18.79
C CYS A 199 -6.03 -3.87 -17.77
N ASN A 200 -6.18 -2.69 -17.16
CA ASN A 200 -7.29 -2.42 -16.23
C ASN A 200 -8.57 -2.08 -17.01
N GLN A 201 -9.25 -3.12 -17.50
CA GLN A 201 -10.53 -2.99 -18.19
C GLN A 201 -11.64 -3.68 -17.40
N ALA A 202 -12.62 -2.91 -16.93
CA ALA A 202 -13.70 -3.40 -16.07
C ALA A 202 -14.67 -4.36 -16.76
N ASN A 203 -14.65 -4.43 -18.10
CA ASN A 203 -15.42 -5.41 -18.86
C ASN A 203 -14.82 -6.84 -18.76
N LEU A 204 -13.59 -6.99 -18.29
CA LEU A 204 -12.94 -8.29 -18.07
C LEU A 204 -13.37 -8.96 -16.77
N GLU A 205 -14.02 -8.22 -15.87
CA GLU A 205 -14.48 -8.73 -14.57
C GLU A 205 -15.47 -9.89 -14.76
N ILE A 206 -15.20 -11.01 -14.11
CA ILE A 206 -16.10 -12.17 -14.11
C ILE A 206 -17.45 -11.80 -13.49
N GLY A 207 -18.53 -12.02 -14.25
CA GLY A 207 -19.88 -11.62 -13.81
C GLY A 207 -20.19 -10.12 -13.99
N GLY A 208 -19.23 -9.32 -14.46
CA GLY A 208 -19.38 -7.90 -14.73
C GLY A 208 -19.23 -7.01 -13.48
N MET A 209 -18.75 -5.78 -13.71
CA MET A 209 -18.55 -4.80 -12.64
C MET A 209 -19.62 -3.70 -12.66
N GLN A 210 -20.16 -3.38 -11.48
CA GLN A 210 -21.16 -2.31 -11.33
C GLN A 210 -20.59 -0.95 -11.76
N ILE A 211 -21.36 -0.20 -12.56
CA ILE A 211 -20.96 1.13 -13.05
C ILE A 211 -21.21 2.17 -11.96
N LEU A 212 -20.21 3.03 -11.69
CA LEU A 212 -20.41 4.16 -10.79
C LEU A 212 -21.37 5.18 -11.45
N PRO A 213 -22.53 5.50 -10.85
CA PRO A 213 -23.45 6.46 -11.42
C PRO A 213 -22.82 7.85 -11.55
N ARG A 214 -23.36 8.68 -12.45
CA ARG A 214 -22.86 10.04 -12.70
C ARG A 214 -22.68 10.87 -11.43
N GLU A 215 -23.65 10.86 -10.53
CA GLU A 215 -23.56 11.62 -9.27
C GLU A 215 -22.44 11.09 -8.37
N GLY A 216 -22.13 9.78 -8.43
CA GLY A 216 -21.01 9.18 -7.73
C GLY A 216 -19.67 9.58 -8.34
N LYS A 217 -19.57 9.66 -9.67
CA LYS A 217 -18.38 10.19 -10.36
C LYS A 217 -18.12 11.64 -10.01
N GLU A 218 -19.16 12.48 -9.98
CA GLU A 218 -19.06 13.88 -9.58
C GLU A 218 -18.55 14.02 -8.12
N ALA A 219 -19.00 13.16 -7.21
CA ALA A 219 -18.49 13.13 -5.84
C ALA A 219 -17.03 12.67 -5.76
N LEU A 220 -16.64 11.64 -6.52
CA LEU A 220 -15.26 11.15 -6.60
C LEU A 220 -14.30 12.23 -7.11
N GLU A 221 -14.67 12.89 -8.22
CA GLU A 221 -13.85 13.97 -8.80
C GLU A 221 -13.74 15.19 -7.87
N LEU A 222 -14.81 15.51 -7.14
CA LEU A 222 -14.75 16.55 -6.10
C LEU A 222 -13.76 16.17 -4.99
N CYS A 223 -13.80 14.94 -4.47
CA CYS A 223 -12.83 14.46 -3.48
C CYS A 223 -11.39 14.51 -4.00
N LYS A 224 -11.12 14.10 -5.24
CA LYS A 224 -9.79 14.22 -5.84
C LYS A 224 -9.32 15.67 -5.94
N ALA A 225 -10.20 16.58 -6.35
CA ALA A 225 -9.90 18.01 -6.42
C ALA A 225 -9.63 18.63 -5.03
N MET A 226 -10.28 18.12 -3.98
CA MET A 226 -10.02 18.51 -2.59
C MET A 226 -8.61 18.10 -2.15
N TYR A 227 -8.23 16.85 -2.39
CA TYR A 227 -6.87 16.37 -2.06
C TYR A 227 -5.79 17.21 -2.75
N LYS A 228 -5.96 17.54 -4.04
CA LYS A 228 -4.99 18.34 -4.80
C LYS A 228 -4.70 19.70 -4.17
N ARG A 229 -5.67 20.31 -3.47
CA ARG A 229 -5.52 21.61 -2.79
C ARG A 229 -5.27 21.50 -1.28
N GLY A 230 -4.98 20.30 -0.79
CA GLY A 230 -4.64 20.05 0.62
C GLY A 230 -5.82 19.86 1.55
N GLU A 231 -7.03 19.64 1.02
CA GLU A 231 -8.20 19.24 1.81
C GLU A 231 -8.28 17.71 1.86
N CYS A 232 -8.35 17.15 3.06
CA CYS A 232 -8.45 15.70 3.27
C CYS A 232 -9.68 15.36 4.14
N PRO A 233 -10.17 14.10 4.09
CA PRO A 233 -11.23 13.65 5.00
C PRO A 233 -10.74 13.77 6.45
N PRO A 234 -11.66 14.00 7.42
CA PRO A 234 -11.30 14.24 8.81
C PRO A 234 -10.89 12.91 9.48
N LEU A 235 -9.68 12.45 9.18
CA LEU A 235 -9.12 11.18 9.62
C LEU A 235 -7.77 11.40 10.30
N LEU A 236 -7.49 10.58 11.31
CA LEU A 236 -6.17 10.47 11.92
C LEU A 236 -5.65 9.04 11.78
N VAL A 237 -4.40 8.92 11.37
CA VAL A 237 -3.66 7.66 11.47
C VAL A 237 -3.02 7.59 12.86
N VAL A 238 -3.32 6.54 13.61
CA VAL A 238 -2.91 6.37 15.00
C VAL A 238 -2.30 5.00 15.18
N PHE A 239 -1.12 4.95 15.81
CA PHE A 239 -0.49 3.69 16.17
C PHE A 239 -1.16 3.08 17.40
N ASP A 240 -1.61 1.84 17.25
CA ASP A 240 -2.16 0.96 18.27
C ASP A 240 -1.13 -0.17 18.52
N PRO A 241 -0.75 -0.46 19.77
CA PRO A 241 0.23 -1.51 20.05
C PRO A 241 -0.18 -2.91 19.60
N ILE A 242 -1.48 -3.16 19.37
CA ILE A 242 -2.02 -4.45 18.96
C ILE A 242 -2.26 -4.50 17.46
N GLU A 243 -2.96 -3.50 16.92
CA GLU A 243 -3.37 -3.46 15.50
C GLU A 243 -2.34 -2.77 14.59
N GLY A 244 -1.31 -2.11 15.15
CA GLY A 244 -0.37 -1.31 14.37
C GLY A 244 -0.96 0.04 13.97
N PHE A 245 -0.64 0.56 12.79
CA PHE A 245 -1.26 1.79 12.32
C PHE A 245 -2.73 1.55 11.99
N THR A 246 -3.61 2.31 12.64
CA THR A 246 -5.07 2.29 12.45
C THR A 246 -5.58 3.65 12.02
N VAL A 247 -6.78 3.72 11.45
CA VAL A 247 -7.42 4.98 11.07
C VAL A 247 -8.64 5.23 11.94
N GLN A 248 -8.74 6.43 12.52
CA GLN A 248 -9.92 6.87 13.26
C GLN A 248 -10.49 8.17 12.70
N ALA A 249 -11.80 8.35 12.84
CA ALA A 249 -12.46 9.60 12.48
C ALA A 249 -12.04 10.71 13.44
N ASP A 250 -11.63 11.84 12.90
CA ASP A 250 -11.32 13.05 13.66
C ASP A 250 -12.41 14.13 13.57
N GLY A 251 -13.54 13.76 12.96
CA GLY A 251 -14.75 14.55 12.86
C GLY A 251 -15.95 13.64 12.62
N PHE A 252 -17.14 14.24 12.52
CA PHE A 252 -18.32 13.50 12.09
C PHE A 252 -18.23 13.17 10.60
N ILE A 253 -18.47 11.91 10.24
CA ILE A 253 -18.51 11.43 8.85
C ILE A 253 -19.88 10.79 8.64
N LYS A 254 -20.62 11.31 7.66
CA LYS A 254 -21.99 10.87 7.38
C LYS A 254 -22.02 9.50 6.68
N ASP A 255 -23.10 8.74 6.81
CA ASP A 255 -23.41 7.56 5.97
C ASP A 255 -23.30 7.91 4.48
N MET A 256 -22.78 6.97 3.69
CA MET A 256 -22.52 7.09 2.25
C MET A 256 -21.44 8.10 1.84
N THR A 257 -20.55 8.51 2.74
CA THR A 257 -19.40 9.37 2.41
C THR A 257 -18.23 8.56 1.86
N LEU A 258 -17.70 8.98 0.71
CA LEU A 258 -16.44 8.50 0.16
C LEU A 258 -15.29 8.97 1.06
N ILE A 259 -14.56 8.02 1.65
CA ILE A 259 -13.46 8.31 2.57
C ILE A 259 -12.13 8.28 1.83
N ALA A 260 -11.91 7.26 1.01
CA ALA A 260 -10.70 7.09 0.23
C ALA A 260 -10.97 6.22 -1.00
N GLU A 261 -10.12 6.37 -2.00
CA GLU A 261 -9.88 5.33 -2.99
C GLU A 261 -8.75 4.43 -2.48
N TYR A 262 -8.85 3.12 -2.69
CA TYR A 262 -7.73 2.21 -2.42
C TYR A 262 -6.69 2.36 -3.53
N THR A 263 -5.46 2.72 -3.17
CA THR A 263 -4.41 3.11 -4.12
C THR A 263 -3.09 2.45 -3.79
N GLY A 264 -2.23 2.34 -4.80
CA GLY A 264 -0.95 1.66 -4.76
C GLY A 264 -0.51 1.30 -6.17
N ASP A 265 0.57 0.53 -6.27
CA ASP A 265 1.00 -0.03 -7.54
C ASP A 265 0.02 -1.12 -7.99
N VAL A 266 -0.36 -1.10 -9.26
CA VAL A 266 -1.17 -2.17 -9.86
C VAL A 266 -0.21 -3.25 -10.35
N ASP A 267 -0.60 -4.51 -10.14
CA ASP A 267 0.16 -5.66 -10.64
C ASP A 267 -0.78 -6.82 -10.96
N TYR A 268 -0.27 -7.83 -11.65
CA TYR A 268 -0.97 -9.09 -11.83
C TYR A 268 -0.99 -9.90 -10.53
N LEU A 269 -2.12 -10.53 -10.21
CA LEU A 269 -2.26 -11.38 -9.01
C LEU A 269 -1.20 -12.49 -8.98
N LYS A 270 -0.95 -13.15 -10.11
CA LYS A 270 0.08 -14.22 -10.23
C LYS A 270 1.50 -13.77 -9.86
N ASN A 271 1.81 -12.48 -9.99
CA ASN A 271 3.13 -11.95 -9.65
C ASN A 271 3.30 -11.78 -8.13
N ARG A 272 2.20 -11.87 -7.37
CA ARG A 272 2.13 -11.57 -5.94
C ARG A 272 1.78 -12.80 -5.07
N GLU A 273 1.80 -14.01 -5.63
CA GLU A 273 1.45 -15.25 -4.92
C GLU A 273 2.33 -15.52 -3.69
N HIS A 274 3.59 -15.06 -3.72
CA HIS A 274 4.57 -15.24 -2.63
C HIS A 274 4.88 -13.92 -1.92
N ASP A 275 4.03 -12.91 -2.09
CA ASP A 275 4.23 -11.57 -1.55
C ASP A 275 3.77 -11.48 -0.08
N ASP A 276 4.57 -10.83 0.76
CA ASP A 276 4.31 -10.68 2.18
C ASP A 276 3.53 -9.40 2.53
N CYS A 277 3.14 -8.59 1.54
CA CYS A 277 2.35 -7.39 1.74
C CYS A 277 0.97 -7.73 2.33
N ASP A 278 0.76 -7.31 3.56
CA ASP A 278 -0.46 -7.49 4.34
C ASP A 278 -1.64 -6.63 3.87
N SER A 279 -1.49 -5.85 2.80
CA SER A 279 -2.45 -4.84 2.38
C SER A 279 -2.79 -4.92 0.89
N ILE A 280 -2.56 -6.08 0.25
CA ILE A 280 -2.96 -6.33 -1.15
C ILE A 280 -4.49 -6.28 -1.27
N MET A 281 -4.98 -5.62 -2.31
CA MET A 281 -6.41 -5.44 -2.57
C MET A 281 -6.78 -5.85 -4.00
N THR A 282 -7.73 -6.77 -4.16
CA THR A 282 -8.24 -7.19 -5.47
C THR A 282 -8.78 -5.99 -6.27
N LEU A 283 -8.28 -5.79 -7.49
CA LEU A 283 -8.75 -4.76 -8.42
C LEU A 283 -9.72 -5.34 -9.45
N LEU A 284 -9.29 -6.41 -10.13
CA LEU A 284 -9.97 -7.05 -11.25
C LEU A 284 -9.83 -8.57 -11.12
N LEU A 285 -10.94 -9.30 -11.22
CA LEU A 285 -10.95 -10.75 -11.31
C LEU A 285 -11.39 -11.16 -12.70
N ALA A 286 -10.43 -11.54 -13.52
CA ALA A 286 -10.69 -11.95 -14.88
C ALA A 286 -11.11 -13.43 -14.96
N ARG A 287 -11.79 -13.80 -16.05
CA ARG A 287 -12.11 -15.22 -16.32
C ARG A 287 -10.85 -16.07 -16.48
N ASP A 288 -9.82 -15.51 -17.11
CA ASP A 288 -8.48 -16.09 -17.13
C ASP A 288 -7.70 -15.50 -15.94
N PRO A 289 -7.32 -16.31 -14.94
CA PRO A 289 -6.63 -15.82 -13.74
C PRO A 289 -5.30 -15.10 -14.03
N SER A 290 -4.66 -15.37 -15.18
CA SER A 290 -3.41 -14.72 -15.57
C SER A 290 -3.57 -13.22 -15.90
N HIS A 291 -4.83 -12.76 -16.03
CA HIS A 291 -5.23 -11.38 -16.27
C HIS A 291 -5.86 -10.70 -15.04
N SER A 292 -5.98 -11.39 -13.90
CA SER A 292 -6.46 -10.77 -12.66
C SER A 292 -5.44 -9.77 -12.13
N LEU A 293 -5.93 -8.64 -11.61
CA LEU A 293 -5.12 -7.53 -11.12
C LEU A 293 -5.38 -7.26 -9.65
N VAL A 294 -4.34 -6.83 -8.96
CA VAL A 294 -4.34 -6.40 -7.57
C VAL A 294 -3.71 -5.01 -7.43
N ILE A 295 -4.07 -4.31 -6.35
CA ILE A 295 -3.43 -3.10 -5.87
C ILE A 295 -2.50 -3.49 -4.73
N CYS A 296 -1.24 -3.13 -4.85
CA CYS A 296 -0.17 -3.40 -3.90
C CYS A 296 0.32 -2.07 -3.31
N PRO A 297 -0.09 -1.74 -2.08
CA PRO A 297 0.35 -0.51 -1.43
C PRO A 297 1.63 -0.74 -0.62
N ASP A 298 2.63 -1.39 -1.20
CA ASP A 298 3.92 -1.73 -0.59
C ASP A 298 4.93 -0.58 -0.71
N ASN A 299 5.08 0.00 -1.91
CA ASN A 299 6.01 1.11 -2.16
C ASN A 299 5.31 2.47 -2.12
N CYS A 300 4.06 2.52 -2.54
CA CYS A 300 3.28 3.75 -2.60
C CYS A 300 1.82 3.53 -2.19
N GLY A 301 1.16 4.56 -1.66
CA GLY A 301 -0.24 4.46 -1.30
C GLY A 301 -0.76 5.66 -0.52
N ASN A 302 -1.97 5.52 0.03
CA ASN A 302 -2.60 6.57 0.83
C ASN A 302 -3.15 6.00 2.16
N VAL A 303 -4.10 6.72 2.77
CA VAL A 303 -4.73 6.34 4.04
C VAL A 303 -5.47 5.00 3.99
N SER A 304 -5.90 4.53 2.80
CA SER A 304 -6.73 3.34 2.62
C SER A 304 -6.09 2.06 3.19
N ARG A 305 -4.78 1.90 3.02
CA ARG A 305 -4.03 0.72 3.50
C ARG A 305 -3.99 0.59 5.03
N PHE A 306 -4.25 1.67 5.75
CA PHE A 306 -4.19 1.71 7.22
C PHE A 306 -5.55 1.49 7.89
N ILE A 307 -6.63 1.31 7.12
CA ILE A 307 -7.96 1.06 7.69
C ILE A 307 -8.05 -0.41 8.13
N SER A 308 -8.36 -0.64 9.40
CA SER A 308 -8.44 -1.98 9.99
C SER A 308 -9.51 -2.87 9.36
N GLY A 309 -9.29 -4.17 9.42
CA GLY A 309 -10.28 -5.19 9.04
C GLY A 309 -11.09 -5.68 10.24
N ILE A 310 -12.30 -6.18 9.99
CA ILE A 310 -13.08 -6.88 11.02
C ILE A 310 -12.64 -8.33 11.18
N ASN A 311 -12.81 -8.87 12.39
CA ASN A 311 -12.78 -10.32 12.59
C ASN A 311 -14.07 -10.94 12.03
N ASN A 312 -13.96 -11.72 10.94
CA ASN A 312 -15.12 -12.36 10.29
C ASN A 312 -15.68 -13.54 11.08
N HIS A 313 -14.97 -14.04 12.07
CA HIS A 313 -15.28 -15.25 12.83
C HIS A 313 -16.02 -14.96 14.14
N SER A 314 -16.03 -13.71 14.61
CA SER A 314 -16.74 -13.30 15.83
C SER A 314 -17.93 -12.38 15.54
N ARG A 315 -19.03 -12.56 16.29
CA ARG A 315 -20.20 -11.67 16.18
C ARG A 315 -19.86 -10.23 16.60
N ALA A 316 -18.97 -10.07 17.57
CA ALA A 316 -18.50 -8.76 18.03
C ALA A 316 -17.65 -8.06 16.96
N GLY A 317 -16.71 -8.77 16.32
CA GLY A 317 -15.89 -8.25 15.23
C GLY A 317 -16.71 -7.75 14.06
N ARG A 318 -17.67 -8.56 13.58
CA ARG A 318 -18.59 -8.16 12.50
C ARG A 318 -19.42 -6.90 12.81
N LYS A 319 -19.69 -6.61 14.08
CA LYS A 319 -20.42 -5.39 14.49
C LYS A 319 -19.55 -4.12 14.45
N LYS A 320 -18.22 -4.23 14.38
CA LYS A 320 -17.31 -3.07 14.29
C LYS A 320 -17.37 -2.40 12.92
N GLN A 321 -17.81 -3.10 11.88
CA GLN A 321 -17.85 -2.59 10.51
C GLN A 321 -18.62 -1.28 10.41
N ASN A 322 -17.95 -0.25 9.89
CA ASN A 322 -18.52 1.08 9.63
C ASN A 322 -18.11 1.64 8.26
N VAL A 323 -17.20 0.97 7.56
CA VAL A 323 -16.79 1.23 6.19
C VAL A 323 -17.07 0.00 5.32
N LYS A 324 -17.36 0.24 4.04
CA LYS A 324 -17.49 -0.77 2.99
C LYS A 324 -16.46 -0.50 1.90
N CYS A 325 -15.77 -1.54 1.48
CA CYS A 325 -14.97 -1.57 0.27
C CYS A 325 -15.86 -2.03 -0.90
N ALA A 326 -15.82 -1.32 -2.02
CA ALA A 326 -16.60 -1.67 -3.21
C ALA A 326 -15.83 -1.36 -4.49
N ARG A 327 -15.89 -2.30 -5.44
CA ARG A 327 -15.31 -2.16 -6.78
C ARG A 327 -16.34 -1.57 -7.74
N TYR A 328 -15.92 -0.61 -8.56
CA TYR A 328 -16.76 0.06 -9.54
C TYR A 328 -16.04 0.21 -10.88
N ASN A 329 -16.80 0.09 -11.96
CA ASN A 329 -16.40 0.54 -13.28
C ASN A 329 -16.57 2.08 -13.34
N VAL A 330 -15.45 2.78 -13.49
CA VAL A 330 -15.40 4.22 -13.70
C VAL A 330 -14.74 4.47 -15.06
N ASP A 331 -15.56 4.82 -16.04
CA ASP A 331 -15.12 5.17 -17.40
C ASP A 331 -14.32 4.05 -18.10
N GLY A 332 -14.67 2.79 -17.81
CA GLY A 332 -14.05 1.60 -18.39
C GLY A 332 -12.99 0.95 -17.51
N GLU A 333 -12.52 1.62 -16.46
CA GLU A 333 -11.48 1.12 -15.55
C GLU A 333 -12.08 0.64 -14.22
N CYS A 334 -11.46 -0.39 -13.62
CA CYS A 334 -11.79 -0.82 -12.27
C CYS A 334 -11.24 0.19 -11.25
N ARG A 335 -12.04 0.53 -10.25
CA ARG A 335 -11.67 1.39 -9.11
C ARG A 335 -12.20 0.80 -7.81
N VAL A 336 -11.42 0.91 -6.74
CA VAL A 336 -11.79 0.38 -5.42
C VAL A 336 -12.06 1.54 -4.46
N LEU A 337 -13.30 1.67 -3.99
CA LEU A 337 -13.74 2.81 -3.17
C LEU A 337 -14.10 2.36 -1.75
N LEU A 338 -13.66 3.15 -0.76
CA LEU A 338 -14.00 2.99 0.65
C LEU A 338 -15.05 4.01 1.06
N VAL A 339 -16.23 3.52 1.45
CA VAL A 339 -17.42 4.34 1.71
C VAL A 339 -17.99 4.01 3.08
N THR A 340 -18.36 5.02 3.87
CA THR A 340 -19.07 4.78 5.14
C THR A 340 -20.41 4.07 4.90
N CYS A 341 -20.75 3.12 5.78
CA CYS A 341 -22.02 2.38 5.70
C CYS A 341 -23.00 2.71 6.83
N ARG A 342 -22.62 3.65 7.69
CA ARG A 342 -23.40 4.32 8.72
C ARG A 342 -22.73 5.66 9.05
N ASP A 343 -23.40 6.48 9.84
CA ASP A 343 -22.77 7.65 10.45
C ASP A 343 -21.63 7.19 11.39
N ILE A 344 -20.51 7.93 11.36
CA ILE A 344 -19.30 7.72 12.15
C ILE A 344 -19.01 9.00 12.94
N TYR A 345 -18.84 8.87 14.25
CA TYR A 345 -18.52 9.97 15.14
C TYR A 345 -17.02 10.08 15.38
N ARG A 346 -16.59 11.28 15.78
CA ARG A 346 -15.18 11.54 16.13
C ARG A 346 -14.69 10.55 17.20
N GLY A 347 -13.50 10.01 16.99
CA GLY A 347 -12.86 9.01 17.84
C GLY A 347 -13.20 7.56 17.46
N GLU A 348 -14.20 7.31 16.61
CA GLU A 348 -14.46 5.96 16.13
C GLU A 348 -13.37 5.50 15.16
N ARG A 349 -12.82 4.31 15.41
CA ARG A 349 -11.92 3.61 14.49
C ARG A 349 -12.69 3.09 13.27
N LEU A 350 -12.08 3.18 12.10
CA LEU A 350 -12.66 2.71 10.85
C LEU A 350 -12.33 1.23 10.64
N TYR A 351 -13.36 0.45 10.32
CA TYR A 351 -13.28 -0.97 10.04
C TYR A 351 -14.07 -1.33 8.79
N TYR A 352 -13.46 -2.08 7.87
CA TYR A 352 -14.16 -2.71 6.75
C TYR A 352 -13.94 -4.23 6.72
N ASP A 353 -14.68 -4.91 5.85
CA ASP A 353 -14.53 -6.35 5.66
C ASP A 353 -13.46 -6.62 4.59
N TYR A 354 -12.29 -7.12 5.01
CA TYR A 354 -11.20 -7.49 4.09
C TYR A 354 -11.62 -8.66 3.19
N ASN A 355 -12.57 -9.48 3.64
CA ASN A 355 -13.09 -10.64 2.92
C ASN A 355 -14.47 -10.36 2.30
N GLY A 356 -14.71 -9.12 1.88
CA GLY A 356 -16.01 -8.69 1.36
C GLY A 356 -16.41 -9.31 0.01
N TYR A 357 -15.46 -9.94 -0.69
CA TYR A 357 -15.70 -10.65 -1.95
C TYR A 357 -15.05 -12.05 -1.92
N GLU A 358 -13.72 -12.10 -1.87
CA GLU A 358 -12.93 -13.32 -1.65
C GLU A 358 -12.71 -13.58 -0.15
N LYS A 359 -12.39 -14.82 0.22
CA LYS A 359 -12.09 -15.21 1.61
C LYS A 359 -10.63 -15.62 1.77
N GLU A 360 -9.74 -14.75 1.31
CA GLU A 360 -8.30 -15.03 1.24
C GLU A 360 -7.53 -14.47 2.45
N TYR A 361 -8.11 -13.48 3.13
CA TYR A 361 -7.42 -12.80 4.21
C TYR A 361 -7.71 -13.44 5.59
N PRO A 362 -6.69 -13.94 6.33
CA PRO A 362 -6.92 -14.56 7.64
C PRO A 362 -7.27 -13.51 8.70
N THR A 363 -8.52 -13.51 9.19
CA THR A 363 -8.99 -12.53 10.21
C THR A 363 -9.33 -13.15 11.57
N HIS A 364 -9.02 -14.43 11.79
CA HIS A 364 -9.29 -15.14 13.05
C HIS A 364 -8.68 -14.44 14.27
N ASN A 365 -7.50 -13.85 14.07
CA ASN A 365 -6.70 -13.23 15.14
C ASN A 365 -6.95 -11.72 15.26
N PHE A 366 -7.84 -11.14 14.44
CA PHE A 366 -8.19 -9.72 14.54
C PHE A 366 -8.99 -9.44 15.82
N VAL A 367 -8.75 -8.25 16.40
CA VAL A 367 -9.32 -7.78 17.67
C VAL A 367 -10.79 -7.43 17.55
#